data_AF-A0A2T4S147-F1
#
_entry.id   AF-A0A2T4S147-F1
#
_cell.length_a   1.000
_cell.length_b   1.000
_cell.length_c   1.000
_cell.angle_alpha   90.00
_cell.angle_beta   90.00
_cell.angle_gamma   90.00
#
_symmetry.space_group_name_H-M   'P 1'
#
loop_
_entity.id
_entity.type
_entity.pdbx_description
1 polymer ?
#
loop_
_entity_poly.entity_id
_entity_poly.type
_entity_poly.pdbx_seq_one_letter_code
_entity_poly.pdbx_strand_id
1 'polypeptide(L)'
;VRTARSNGISENKIYNKHILRNSVIPIVTFFGGDVLSIFGGAVITETIFSYPGIGKLLIEAISGKDYPLMMALLLFFAFLGLLANLISDITYSIVDPRIKSN
;
A
#
# COMPACT_ATOMS: atom_id res chain seq x y z
N VAL A 1 18.48 15.51 -14.87
CA VAL A 1 19.02 14.59 -15.90
C VAL A 1 19.92 15.31 -16.92
N ARG A 2 19.51 16.43 -17.51
CA ARG A 2 20.32 17.21 -18.49
C ARG A 2 21.71 17.63 -17.97
N THR A 3 21.82 18.03 -16.70
CA THR A 3 23.07 18.46 -16.06
C THR A 3 24.04 17.31 -15.71
N ALA A 4 23.54 16.08 -15.56
CA ALA A 4 24.39 14.91 -15.27
C ALA A 4 25.02 14.35 -16.55
N ARG A 5 24.28 14.43 -17.66
CA ARG A 5 24.75 14.03 -19.00
C ARG A 5 25.86 14.96 -19.52
N SER A 6 25.77 16.25 -19.22
CA SER A 6 26.82 17.24 -19.54
C SER A 6 28.09 17.09 -18.71
N ASN A 7 28.06 16.35 -17.59
CA ASN A 7 29.20 16.09 -16.71
C ASN A 7 29.90 14.75 -16.98
N GLY A 8 29.60 14.06 -18.09
CA GLY A 8 30.28 12.81 -18.49
C GLY A 8 29.98 11.58 -17.60
N ILE A 9 28.94 11.66 -16.76
CA ILE A 9 28.56 10.56 -15.87
C ILE A 9 27.90 9.45 -16.71
N SER A 10 28.34 8.20 -16.53
CA SER A 10 27.78 7.04 -17.26
C SER A 10 26.27 6.92 -17.05
N GLU A 11 25.54 6.63 -18.14
CA GLU A 11 24.07 6.60 -18.13
C GLU A 11 23.52 5.62 -17.07
N ASN A 12 24.16 4.47 -16.87
CA ASN A 12 23.82 3.51 -15.82
C ASN A 12 23.82 4.12 -14.40
N LYS A 13 24.75 5.05 -14.12
CA LYS A 13 24.84 5.73 -12.82
C LYS A 13 23.74 6.79 -12.67
N ILE A 14 23.29 7.40 -13.79
CA ILE A 14 22.16 8.33 -13.82
C ILE A 14 20.83 7.59 -13.61
N TYR A 15 20.63 6.46 -14.29
CA TYR A 15 19.44 5.62 -14.12
C TYR A 15 19.29 5.11 -12.69
N ASN A 16 20.33 4.47 -12.14
CA ASN A 16 20.26 3.88 -10.79
C ASN A 16 20.22 4.92 -9.66
N LYS A 17 20.93 6.05 -9.78
CA LYS A 17 21.07 7.00 -8.66
C LYS A 17 20.09 8.16 -8.70
N HIS A 18 19.70 8.62 -9.89
CA HIS A 18 18.86 9.81 -10.04
C HIS A 18 17.45 9.51 -10.52
N ILE A 19 17.27 8.60 -11.47
CA ILE A 19 15.94 8.29 -12.02
C ILE A 19 15.21 7.35 -11.05
N LEU A 20 15.81 6.21 -10.69
CA LEU A 20 15.24 5.24 -9.75
C LEU A 20 14.83 5.88 -8.42
N ARG A 21 15.71 6.64 -7.77
CA ARG A 21 15.39 7.29 -6.50
C ARG A 21 14.22 8.29 -6.58
N ASN A 22 14.06 8.98 -7.71
CA ASN A 22 12.98 9.96 -7.88
C ASN A 22 11.67 9.31 -8.34
N SER A 23 11.74 8.14 -8.97
CA SER A 23 10.58 7.37 -9.43
C SER A 23 10.00 6.45 -8.35
N VAL A 24 10.78 6.00 -7.37
CA VAL A 24 10.29 5.11 -6.30
C VAL A 24 9.43 5.87 -5.28
N ILE A 25 9.61 7.19 -5.15
CA ILE A 25 8.81 8.06 -4.25
C ILE A 25 7.29 7.88 -4.50
N PRO A 26 6.75 8.15 -5.70
CA PRO A 26 5.31 7.97 -5.95
C PRO A 26 4.86 6.51 -5.87
N ILE A 27 5.70 5.55 -6.26
CA ILE A 27 5.36 4.12 -6.19
C ILE A 27 5.10 3.70 -4.74
N VAL A 28 5.96 4.11 -3.82
CA VAL A 28 5.82 3.77 -2.40
C VAL A 28 4.64 4.50 -1.77
N THR A 29 4.34 5.75 -2.17
CA THR A 29 3.17 6.48 -1.69
C THR A 29 1.86 5.80 -2.08
N PHE A 30 1.74 5.29 -3.32
CA PHE A 30 0.52 4.59 -3.75
C PHE A 30 0.42 3.16 -3.24
N PHE A 31 1.55 2.52 -2.91
CA PHE A 31 1.60 1.13 -2.48
C PHE A 31 0.71 0.85 -1.25
N GLY A 32 0.66 1.75 -0.27
CA GLY A 32 -0.23 1.60 0.89
C GLY A 32 -1.72 1.57 0.51
N GLY A 33 -2.13 2.40 -0.47
CA GLY A 33 -3.49 2.41 -1.01
C GLY A 33 -3.80 1.16 -1.85
N ASP A 34 -2.83 0.68 -2.64
CA ASP A 34 -2.99 -0.50 -3.48
C ASP A 34 -3.21 -1.76 -2.62
N VAL A 35 -2.48 -1.90 -1.50
CA VAL A 35 -2.68 -3.00 -0.54
C VAL A 35 -4.12 -3.02 -0.02
N LEU A 36 -4.66 -1.85 0.36
CA LEU A 36 -6.06 -1.72 0.80
C LEU A 36 -7.05 -2.07 -0.32
N SER A 37 -6.74 -1.67 -1.56
CA SER A 37 -7.56 -1.98 -2.73
C SER A 37 -7.67 -3.49 -2.97
N ILE A 38 -6.58 -4.24 -2.78
CA ILE A 38 -6.57 -5.70 -2.90
C ILE A 38 -7.53 -6.34 -1.90
N PHE A 39 -7.57 -5.87 -0.65
CA PHE A 39 -8.53 -6.38 0.33
C PHE A 39 -9.98 -6.10 -0.09
N GLY A 40 -10.27 -4.93 -0.67
CA GLY A 40 -11.58 -4.61 -1.22
C GLY A 40 -11.97 -5.54 -2.39
N GLY A 41 -11.04 -5.82 -3.30
CA GLY A 41 -11.23 -6.78 -4.39
C GLY A 41 -11.43 -8.21 -3.89
N ALA A 42 -10.71 -8.61 -2.84
CA ALA A 42 -10.82 -9.93 -2.23
C ALA A 42 -12.23 -10.20 -1.66
N VAL A 43 -12.89 -9.20 -1.06
CA VAL A 43 -14.28 -9.35 -0.59
C VAL A 43 -15.21 -9.74 -1.74
N ILE A 44 -15.04 -9.12 -2.91
CA ILE A 44 -15.86 -9.39 -4.10
C ILE A 44 -15.61 -10.80 -4.61
N THR A 45 -14.34 -11.21 -4.74
CA THR A 45 -14.01 -12.55 -5.22
C THR A 45 -14.44 -13.64 -4.24
N GLU A 46 -14.27 -13.43 -2.93
CA GLU A 46 -14.77 -14.34 -1.90
C GLU A 46 -16.29 -14.52 -1.97
N THR A 47 -17.03 -13.43 -2.21
CA THR A 47 -18.49 -13.45 -2.31
C THR A 47 -18.95 -14.18 -3.58
N ILE A 48 -18.36 -13.89 -4.74
CA ILE A 48 -18.75 -14.51 -6.02
C ILE A 48 -18.43 -16.00 -6.05
N PHE A 49 -17.22 -16.38 -5.62
CA PHE A 49 -16.77 -17.77 -5.65
C PHE A 49 -17.20 -18.58 -4.42
N SER A 50 -17.98 -17.98 -3.52
CA SER A 50 -18.35 -18.57 -2.22
C SER A 50 -17.16 -19.10 -1.41
N TYR A 51 -15.98 -18.51 -1.59
CA TYR A 51 -14.77 -18.93 -0.89
C TYR A 51 -14.84 -18.48 0.57
N PRO A 52 -14.59 -19.35 1.56
CA PRO A 52 -14.69 -19.01 2.96
C PRO A 52 -13.53 -18.08 3.36
N GLY A 53 -13.83 -16.78 3.43
CA GLY A 53 -12.88 -15.73 3.82
C GLY A 53 -13.49 -14.69 4.76
N ILE A 54 -12.62 -13.84 5.30
CA ILE A 54 -12.98 -12.83 6.31
C ILE A 54 -13.83 -11.71 5.69
N GLY A 55 -13.62 -11.41 4.40
CA GLY A 55 -14.41 -10.44 3.65
C GLY A 55 -15.84 -10.91 3.43
N LYS A 56 -16.03 -12.16 3.01
CA LYS A 56 -17.35 -12.79 2.92
C LYS A 56 -18.07 -12.84 4.27
N LEU A 57 -17.35 -13.18 5.35
CA LEU A 57 -17.86 -13.14 6.73
C LEU A 57 -18.40 -11.76 7.12
N LEU A 58 -17.75 -10.68 6.71
CA LEU A 58 -18.25 -9.32 6.93
C LEU A 58 -19.57 -9.07 6.20
N ILE A 59 -19.69 -9.49 4.95
CA ILE A 59 -20.94 -9.35 4.17
C ILE A 59 -22.08 -10.17 4.79
N GLU A 60 -21.78 -11.38 5.27
CA GLU A 60 -22.74 -12.22 5.99
C GLU A 60 -23.17 -11.57 7.31
N ALA A 61 -22.25 -11.01 8.09
CA ALA A 61 -22.55 -10.30 9.33
C ALA A 61 -23.43 -9.05 9.08
N ILE A 62 -23.16 -8.31 8.00
CA ILE A 62 -24.00 -7.17 7.56
C ILE A 62 -25.40 -7.63 7.19
N SER A 63 -25.51 -8.69 6.39
CA SER A 63 -26.80 -9.23 5.93
C SER A 63 -27.62 -9.82 7.08
N GLY A 64 -26.95 -10.50 8.01
CA GLY A 64 -27.54 -11.09 9.22
C GLY A 64 -27.78 -10.09 10.35
N LYS A 65 -27.40 -8.82 10.18
CA LYS A 65 -27.47 -7.76 11.21
C LYS A 65 -26.79 -8.14 12.53
N ASP A 66 -25.72 -8.92 12.45
CA ASP A 66 -24.87 -9.24 13.60
C ASP A 66 -23.90 -8.08 13.84
N TYR A 67 -24.37 -7.08 14.59
CA TYR A 67 -23.60 -5.87 14.89
C TYR A 67 -22.30 -6.15 15.67
N PRO A 68 -22.27 -7.02 16.69
CA PRO A 68 -21.02 -7.37 17.36
C PRO A 68 -19.96 -7.94 16.42
N LEU A 69 -20.33 -8.92 15.58
CA LEU A 69 -19.40 -9.53 14.63
C LEU A 69 -18.94 -8.52 13.57
N MET A 70 -19.87 -7.74 13.04
CA MET A 70 -19.57 -6.66 12.10
C MET A 70 -18.56 -5.67 12.68
N MET A 71 -18.76 -5.19 13.91
CA MET A 71 -17.85 -4.24 14.54
C MET A 71 -16.48 -4.84 14.80
N ALA A 72 -16.39 -6.10 15.25
CA ALA A 72 -15.12 -6.77 15.44
C ALA A 72 -14.33 -6.87 14.12
N LEU A 73 -15.00 -7.24 13.03
CA LEU A 73 -14.39 -7.35 11.70
C LEU A 73 -13.97 -5.98 11.15
N LEU A 74 -14.81 -4.95 11.29
CA LEU A 74 -14.47 -3.59 10.87
C LEU A 74 -13.27 -3.03 11.62
N LEU A 75 -13.21 -3.23 12.95
CA LEU A 75 -12.06 -2.83 13.75
C LEU A 75 -10.79 -3.57 13.32
N PHE A 76 -10.90 -4.87 13.03
CA PHE A 76 -9.78 -5.67 12.54
C PHE A 76 -9.26 -5.17 11.17
N PHE A 77 -10.15 -4.89 10.22
CA PHE A 77 -9.76 -4.31 8.92
C PHE A 77 -9.17 -2.91 9.06
N ALA A 78 -9.72 -2.07 9.92
CA ALA A 78 -9.17 -0.74 10.21
C ALA A 78 -7.76 -0.85 10.79
N PHE A 79 -7.52 -1.77 11.72
CA PHE A 79 -6.21 -2.02 12.29
C PHE A 79 -5.20 -2.52 11.23
N LEU A 80 -5.59 -3.47 10.38
CA LEU A 80 -4.76 -3.91 9.25
C LEU A 80 -4.46 -2.77 8.27
N GLY A 81 -5.43 -1.91 8.01
CA GLY A 81 -5.25 -0.73 7.16
C GLY A 81 -4.27 0.28 7.75
N LEU A 82 -4.34 0.52 9.06
CA LEU A 82 -3.36 1.35 9.76
C LEU A 82 -1.96 0.72 9.72
N LEU A 83 -1.85 -0.59 9.91
CA LEU A 83 -0.57 -1.30 9.77
C LEU A 83 -0.01 -1.19 8.35
N ALA A 84 -0.84 -1.34 7.32
CA ALA A 84 -0.42 -1.20 5.92
C ALA A 84 0.07 0.22 5.62
N ASN A 85 -0.64 1.24 6.09
CA ASN A 85 -0.21 2.64 5.96
C ASN A 85 1.11 2.89 6.70
N LEU A 86 1.26 2.38 7.92
CA LEU A 86 2.50 2.51 8.68
C LEU A 86 3.70 1.85 7.95
N ILE A 87 3.49 0.66 7.36
CA ILE A 87 4.51 0.00 6.53
C ILE A 87 4.85 0.86 5.32
N SER A 88 3.85 1.47 4.68
CA SER A 88 4.03 2.39 3.56
C SER A 88 4.88 3.60 3.96
N ASP A 89 4.57 4.23 5.10
CA ASP A 89 5.30 5.39 5.62
C ASP A 89 6.74 5.06 6.01
N ILE A 90 6.97 3.90 6.64
CA ILE A 90 8.32 3.42 6.95
C ILE A 90 9.11 3.16 5.67
N THR A 91 8.50 2.50 4.69
CA THR A 91 9.13 2.23 3.39
C THR A 91 9.48 3.55 2.70
N TYR A 92 8.60 4.55 2.79
CA TYR A 92 8.83 5.89 2.26
C TYR A 92 10.03 6.56 2.93
N SER A 93 10.13 6.48 4.25
CA SER A 93 11.27 7.01 5.02
C SER A 93 12.61 6.34 4.65
N ILE A 94 12.60 5.04 4.35
CA ILE A 94 13.79 4.29 3.92
C ILE A 94 14.22 4.69 2.49
N VAL A 95 13.24 4.84 1.59
CA VAL A 95 13.48 5.16 0.18
C VAL A 95 13.90 6.61 -0.03
N ASP A 96 13.37 7.54 0.77
CA ASP A 96 13.77 8.95 0.71
C ASP A 96 14.61 9.42 1.92
N PRO A 97 15.96 9.32 1.82
CA PRO A 97 16.88 9.88 2.80
C PRO A 97 16.84 11.41 2.95
N ARG A 98 16.08 12.17 2.14
CA ARG A 98 15.97 13.63 2.32
C ARG A 98 15.08 14.05 3.49
N ILE A 99 14.25 13.13 4.01
CA ILE A 99 13.34 13.40 5.13
C ILE A 99 14.09 13.33 6.48
N LYS A 100 15.30 12.76 6.51
CA LYS A 100 16.22 12.87 7.64
C LYS A 100 17.14 14.09 7.50
N SER A 101 16.63 15.26 7.85
CA SER A 101 17.38 16.38 8.44
C SER A 101 16.52 17.64 8.43
N ASN A 102 15.66 17.78 9.44
CA ASN A 102 15.58 19.03 10.21
C ASN A 102 15.13 18.69 11.62
#